data_AF-A0A928D7G6-F1
#
_entry.id   AF-A0A928D7G6-F1
#
_cell.length_a   1.000
_cell.length_b   1.000
_cell.length_c   1.000
_cell.angle_alpha   90.00
_cell.angle_beta   90.00
_cell.angle_gamma   90.00
#
_symmetry.space_group_name_H-M   'P 1'
#
loop_
_entity.id
_entity.type
_entity.pdbx_description
1 polymer ?
#
loop_
_entity_poly.entity_id
_entity_poly.type
_entity_poly.pdbx_seq_one_letter_code
_entity_poly.pdbx_strand_id
1 'polypeptide(L)'
;MAKHFLHLGFLLAVGALALKAAFMPPRMQVSLKPGESAALDGGVMVLKGFEVPKYSDGRPRQYISDVHVISGMDSRNRKPEAVHAKISVNHPLRWNGWWLYQNSYDAVHESYTVIEAVRDPFLPMASLAGMFLLLGSAMMCRGCFVSGFGKRVGMEGGRPSSVALMVGFARFAAAMAVVTLPLWIAGRVLLVKELVPALQSPLLVPHVGAYIISYAILIFAAFGIGVRLVPLGFFLMTLALVLGALWGKICWGDWWQYDPKEMWSLATWLTFAAYFHFRKSAVMSRWMLRFGAVMIILTLTWVNFSRIFKGLHSYV
;
A
#
# COMPACT_ATOMS: atom_id res chain seq x y z
N MET A 1 -3.88 -24.42 -9.08
CA MET A 1 -2.87 -23.39 -9.40
C MET A 1 -3.20 -22.01 -8.80
N ALA A 2 -4.26 -21.29 -9.23
CA ALA A 2 -4.59 -19.95 -8.70
C ALA A 2 -4.74 -19.89 -7.16
N LYS A 3 -5.46 -20.86 -6.58
CA LYS A 3 -5.60 -20.99 -5.11
C LYS A 3 -4.25 -21.16 -4.40
N HIS A 4 -3.29 -21.89 -5.00
CA HIS A 4 -1.98 -22.10 -4.38
C HIS A 4 -1.17 -20.81 -4.31
N PHE A 5 -1.20 -19.98 -5.35
CA PHE A 5 -0.56 -18.66 -5.31
C PHE A 5 -1.20 -17.75 -4.26
N LEU A 6 -2.54 -17.76 -4.14
CA LEU A 6 -3.23 -16.99 -3.11
C LEU A 6 -2.88 -17.47 -1.69
N HIS A 7 -2.86 -18.79 -1.47
CA HIS A 7 -2.44 -19.38 -0.19
C HIS A 7 -0.98 -19.08 0.14
N LEU A 8 -0.07 -19.22 -0.84
CA LEU A 8 1.34 -18.90 -0.65
C LEU A 8 1.55 -17.41 -0.33
N GLY A 9 0.89 -16.53 -1.07
CA GLY A 9 0.93 -15.08 -0.80
C GLY A 9 0.40 -14.75 0.60
N PHE A 10 -0.70 -15.40 1.03
CA PHE A 10 -1.23 -15.22 2.38
C PHE A 10 -0.28 -15.74 3.46
N LEU A 11 0.31 -16.92 3.29
CA LEU A 11 1.30 -17.47 4.22
C LEU A 11 2.55 -16.58 4.33
N LEU A 12 3.04 -16.04 3.22
CA LEU A 12 4.15 -15.10 3.21
C LEU A 12 3.77 -13.78 3.90
N ALA A 13 2.55 -13.28 3.72
CA ALA A 13 2.08 -12.08 4.41
C ALA A 13 2.01 -12.29 5.93
N VAL A 14 1.41 -13.40 6.37
CA VAL A 14 1.34 -13.78 7.79
C VAL A 14 2.73 -14.00 8.36
N GLY A 15 3.61 -14.69 7.63
CA GLY A 15 5.00 -14.90 8.02
C GLY A 15 5.78 -13.59 8.15
N ALA A 16 5.63 -12.67 7.20
CA ALA A 16 6.26 -11.34 7.26
C ALA A 16 5.76 -10.53 8.47
N LEU A 17 4.44 -10.57 8.75
CA LEU A 17 3.87 -9.91 9.93
C LEU A 17 4.37 -10.53 11.24
N ALA A 18 4.40 -11.86 11.33
CA ALA A 18 4.87 -12.59 12.50
C ALA A 18 6.35 -12.33 12.78
N LEU A 19 7.20 -12.37 11.74
CA LEU A 19 8.63 -12.05 11.85
C LEU A 19 8.85 -10.59 12.24
N LYS A 20 8.10 -9.65 11.62
CA LYS A 20 8.14 -8.23 12.01
C LYS A 20 7.78 -8.05 13.48
N ALA A 21 6.77 -8.75 13.98
CA ALA A 21 6.35 -8.67 15.38
C ALA A 21 7.39 -9.31 16.32
N ALA A 22 8.00 -10.43 15.94
CA ALA A 22 8.96 -11.16 16.76
C ALA A 22 10.34 -10.50 16.82
N PHE A 23 10.80 -9.90 15.72
CA PHE A 23 12.17 -9.41 15.57
C PHE A 23 12.27 -7.88 15.39
N MET A 24 11.18 -7.14 15.66
CA MET A 24 11.02 -5.68 15.54
C MET A 24 12.12 -4.99 14.72
N PRO A 25 11.86 -4.57 13.47
CA PRO A 25 12.86 -3.90 12.64
C PRO A 25 13.62 -2.83 13.42
N PRO A 26 14.95 -2.72 13.27
CA PRO A 26 15.69 -1.63 13.90
C PRO A 26 15.08 -0.29 13.51
N ARG A 27 14.65 0.46 14.53
CA ARG A 27 13.99 1.75 14.40
C ARG A 27 14.56 2.73 15.41
N MET A 28 14.70 3.98 14.99
CA MET A 28 15.13 5.07 15.84
C MET A 28 14.33 6.30 15.49
N GLN A 29 13.66 6.89 16.48
CA GLN A 29 12.95 8.14 16.33
C GLN A 29 13.79 9.25 16.95
N VAL A 30 14.00 10.33 16.20
CA VAL A 30 14.77 11.49 16.66
C VAL A 30 13.97 12.76 16.45
N SER A 31 13.89 13.56 17.51
CA SER A 31 13.34 14.90 17.48
C SER A 31 14.50 15.88 17.37
N LEU A 32 14.50 16.72 16.34
CA LEU A 32 15.59 17.64 16.05
C LEU A 32 15.08 19.05 15.81
N LYS A 33 15.77 20.03 16.40
CA LYS A 33 15.69 21.44 16.04
C LYS A 33 16.74 21.78 14.98
N PRO A 34 16.53 22.81 14.14
CA PRO A 34 17.54 23.26 13.19
C PRO A 34 18.88 23.54 13.90
N GLY A 35 19.96 22.94 13.40
CA GLY A 35 21.30 22.99 13.98
C GLY A 35 21.65 21.80 14.89
N GLU A 36 20.66 21.02 15.33
CA GLU A 36 20.91 19.81 16.13
C GLU A 36 21.32 18.61 15.26
N SER A 37 21.91 17.61 15.91
CA SER A 37 22.37 16.39 15.26
C SER A 37 21.99 15.15 16.06
N ALA A 38 21.80 14.03 15.36
CA ALA A 38 21.56 12.73 15.95
C ALA A 38 22.56 11.71 15.40
N ALA A 39 23.06 10.84 16.27
CA ALA A 39 23.87 9.70 15.85
C ALA A 39 22.99 8.68 15.11
N LEU A 40 23.45 8.22 13.95
CA LEU A 40 22.89 7.08 13.22
C LEU A 40 23.91 5.94 13.24
N ASP A 41 23.44 4.70 13.12
CA ASP A 41 24.33 3.56 12.93
C ASP A 41 25.13 3.74 11.61
N GLY A 42 26.42 4.05 11.74
CA GLY A 42 27.35 4.33 10.63
C GLY A 42 27.53 5.81 10.25
N GLY A 43 27.03 6.77 11.04
CA GLY A 43 27.19 8.20 10.75
C GLY A 43 26.47 9.16 11.70
N VAL A 44 26.38 10.43 11.31
CA VAL A 44 25.66 11.48 12.04
C VAL A 44 24.72 12.18 11.07
N MET A 45 23.46 12.37 11.49
CA MET A 45 22.50 13.21 10.78
C MET A 45 22.41 14.57 11.46
N VAL A 46 22.57 15.63 10.68
CA VAL A 46 22.45 17.01 11.13
C VAL A 46 21.24 17.64 10.44
N LEU A 47 20.35 18.27 11.20
CA LEU A 47 19.26 19.03 10.65
C LEU A 47 19.74 20.45 10.32
N LYS A 48 19.72 20.84 9.05
CA LYS A 48 20.12 22.19 8.62
C LYS A 48 18.96 23.19 8.66
N GLY A 49 17.76 22.73 8.36
CA GLY A 49 16.57 23.56 8.31
C GLY A 49 15.30 22.74 8.40
N PHE A 50 14.23 23.38 8.86
CA PHE A 50 12.90 22.80 8.92
C PHE A 50 11.87 23.82 8.47
N GLU A 51 11.03 23.44 7.52
CA GLU A 51 10.03 24.30 6.91
C GLU A 51 8.66 23.62 6.90
N VAL A 52 7.62 24.38 7.26
CA VAL A 52 6.21 23.95 7.21
C VAL A 52 5.45 24.86 6.25
N PRO A 53 5.55 24.66 4.93
CA PRO A 53 4.75 25.43 3.98
C PRO A 53 3.26 25.23 4.27
N LYS A 54 2.49 26.31 4.20
CA LYS A 54 1.04 26.34 4.50
C LYS A 54 0.22 26.67 3.26
N TYR A 55 -1.03 26.25 3.27
CA TYR A 55 -2.04 26.71 2.32
C TYR A 55 -2.50 28.14 2.68
N SER A 56 -3.32 28.75 1.81
CA SER A 56 -3.86 30.10 2.06
C SER A 56 -4.71 30.20 3.33
N ASP A 57 -5.25 29.08 3.80
CA ASP A 57 -6.05 28.98 5.02
C ASP A 57 -5.21 28.69 6.29
N GLY A 58 -3.88 28.62 6.16
CA GLY A 58 -2.95 28.38 7.26
C GLY A 58 -2.74 26.91 7.62
N ARG A 59 -3.44 25.95 6.99
CA ARG A 59 -3.19 24.52 7.20
C ARG A 59 -1.83 24.11 6.63
N PRO A 60 -1.10 23.20 7.30
CA PRO A 60 0.17 22.71 6.79
C PRO A 60 -0.02 21.92 5.50
N ARG A 61 0.71 22.32 4.46
CA ARG A 61 0.76 21.64 3.17
C ARG A 61 1.79 20.52 3.14
N GLN A 62 2.92 20.70 3.83
CA GLN A 62 4.02 19.73 3.88
C GLN A 62 4.88 20.02 5.12
N TYR A 63 5.67 19.04 5.54
CA TYR A 63 6.75 19.22 6.53
C TYR A 63 8.05 18.81 5.85
N ILE A 64 9.01 19.71 5.78
CA ILE A 64 10.25 19.51 5.02
C ILE A 64 11.43 19.68 5.97
N SER A 65 12.18 18.60 6.16
CA SER A 65 13.44 18.59 6.92
C SER A 65 14.62 18.56 5.97
N ASP A 66 15.45 19.60 6.00
CA ASP A 66 16.72 19.65 5.29
C ASP A 66 17.80 18.96 6.13
N VAL A 67 18.25 17.77 5.70
CA VAL A 67 19.19 16.94 6.45
C VAL A 67 20.51 16.77 5.72
N HIS A 68 21.58 16.80 6.50
CA HIS A 68 22.93 16.43 6.09
C HIS A 68 23.31 15.16 6.83
N VAL A 69 23.43 14.05 6.12
CA VAL A 69 23.86 12.78 6.70
C VAL A 69 25.31 12.54 6.34
N ILE A 70 26.16 12.40 7.35
CA ILE A 70 27.61 12.26 7.22
C ILE A 70 27.98 10.85 7.68
N SER A 71 28.52 10.03 6.78
CA SER A 71 29.00 8.69 7.17
C SER A 71 30.33 8.75 7.92
N GLY A 72 30.55 7.77 8.81
CA GLY A 72 31.89 7.48 9.32
C GLY A 72 32.85 7.13 8.17
N MET A 73 34.16 7.32 8.36
CA MET A 73 35.17 7.14 7.30
C MET A 73 34.97 5.84 6.50
N ASP A 74 34.81 5.97 5.18
CA ASP A 74 34.79 4.82 4.28
C ASP A 74 36.20 4.19 4.25
N SER A 75 36.26 2.89 4.49
CA SER A 75 37.50 2.11 4.48
C SER A 75 38.13 2.01 3.08
N ARG A 76 37.38 2.32 2.01
CA ARG A 76 37.88 2.33 0.62
C ARG A 76 38.25 3.71 0.10
N ASN A 77 37.57 4.75 0.56
CA ASN A 77 37.76 6.11 0.08
C ASN A 77 37.90 7.01 1.31
N ARG A 78 39.10 7.56 1.57
CA ARG A 78 39.43 8.39 2.75
C ARG A 78 38.67 9.73 2.83
N LYS A 79 37.41 9.81 2.40
CA LYS A 79 36.54 10.98 2.49
C LYS A 79 35.20 10.56 3.10
N PRO A 80 34.66 11.33 4.06
CA PRO A 80 33.31 11.10 4.57
C PRO A 80 32.30 11.31 3.43
N GLU A 81 31.44 10.33 3.19
CA GLU A 81 30.31 10.47 2.30
C GLU A 81 29.25 11.32 3.00
N ALA A 82 29.10 12.58 2.54
CA ALA A 82 28.10 13.50 3.04
C ALA A 82 26.97 13.60 2.01
N VAL A 83 25.76 13.20 2.42
CA VAL A 83 24.55 13.28 1.61
C VAL A 83 23.68 14.40 2.15
N HIS A 84 23.42 15.39 1.29
CA HIS A 84 22.44 16.44 1.55
C HIS A 84 21.12 16.08 0.87
N ALA A 85 20.03 16.05 1.64
CA ALA A 85 18.71 15.79 1.09
C ALA A 85 17.61 16.51 1.87
N LYS A 86 16.51 16.82 1.19
CA LYS A 86 15.27 17.27 1.81
C LYS A 86 14.34 16.06 2.00
N ILE A 87 14.01 15.76 3.24
CA ILE A 87 13.05 14.71 3.61
C ILE A 87 11.69 15.37 3.84
N SER A 88 10.64 14.76 3.29
CA SER A 88 9.27 15.18 3.56
C SER A 88 8.33 13.98 3.49
N VAL A 89 7.06 14.16 3.88
CA VAL A 89 6.08 13.07 3.78
C VAL A 89 5.95 12.67 2.30
N ASN A 90 6.02 11.36 2.04
CA ASN A 90 6.14 10.71 0.72
C ASN A 90 7.51 10.75 0.03
N HIS A 91 8.48 11.46 0.58
CA HIS A 91 9.84 11.55 0.04
C HIS A 91 10.88 11.17 1.10
N PRO A 92 10.93 9.87 1.49
CA PRO A 92 11.93 9.39 2.44
C PRO A 92 13.32 9.32 1.80
N LEU A 93 14.36 9.52 2.61
CA LEU A 93 15.75 9.34 2.19
C LEU A 93 16.21 7.92 2.48
N ARG A 94 16.82 7.26 1.50
CA ARG A 94 17.52 5.99 1.72
C ARG A 94 19.01 6.24 1.87
N TRP A 95 19.59 5.81 2.98
CA TRP A 95 21.01 5.99 3.27
C TRP A 95 21.54 4.81 4.11
N ASN A 96 22.64 4.19 3.67
CA ASN A 96 23.31 3.06 4.38
C ASN A 96 22.34 1.97 4.93
N GLY A 97 21.38 1.55 4.12
CA GLY A 97 20.36 0.56 4.48
C GLY A 97 19.24 1.09 5.39
N TRP A 98 19.34 2.32 5.89
CA TRP A 98 18.27 3.03 6.59
C TRP A 98 17.35 3.75 5.61
N TRP A 99 16.09 3.84 6.00
CA TRP A 99 15.12 4.76 5.43
C TRP A 99 14.79 5.80 6.47
N LEU A 100 14.92 7.07 6.11
CA LEU A 100 14.62 8.21 6.97
C LEU A 100 13.29 8.81 6.51
N TYR A 101 12.29 8.73 7.37
CA TYR A 101 10.93 9.21 7.14
C TYR A 101 10.68 10.50 7.92
N GLN A 102 10.02 11.46 7.27
CA GLN A 102 9.38 12.56 7.98
C GLN A 102 8.12 12.02 8.65
N ASN A 103 8.17 11.80 9.97
CA ASN A 103 7.06 11.18 10.69
C ASN A 103 6.05 12.22 11.21
N SER A 104 6.53 13.19 11.99
CA SER A 104 5.70 14.25 12.58
C SER A 104 6.53 15.49 12.88
N TYR A 105 5.94 16.49 13.54
CA TYR A 105 6.57 17.74 13.91
C TYR A 105 5.83 18.38 15.09
N ASP A 106 6.43 19.41 15.69
CA ASP A 106 5.78 20.25 16.69
C ASP A 106 4.65 21.08 16.06
N ALA A 107 3.42 20.58 16.14
CA ALA A 107 2.26 21.27 15.58
C ALA A 107 1.90 22.58 16.30
N VAL A 108 2.45 22.83 17.50
CA VAL A 108 2.11 24.01 18.31
C VAL A 108 3.08 25.16 18.03
N HIS A 109 4.39 24.90 18.15
CA HIS A 109 5.41 25.96 17.99
C HIS A 109 6.23 25.83 16.71
N GLU A 110 6.01 24.77 15.92
CA GLU A 110 6.76 24.49 14.67
C GLU A 110 8.28 24.49 14.88
N SER A 111 8.71 24.17 16.11
CA SER A 111 10.08 24.37 16.59
C SER A 111 11.02 23.21 16.32
N TYR A 112 10.48 22.00 16.18
CA TYR A 112 11.24 20.78 15.90
C TYR A 112 10.50 19.83 14.95
N THR A 113 11.27 18.97 14.31
CA THR A 113 10.80 17.90 13.43
C THR A 113 11.07 16.53 14.06
N VAL A 114 10.23 15.55 13.75
CA VAL A 114 10.41 14.17 14.16
C VAL A 114 10.73 13.33 12.94
N ILE A 115 11.97 12.85 12.87
CA ILE A 115 12.45 11.97 11.83
C ILE A 115 12.51 10.56 12.39
N GLU A 116 12.00 9.61 11.62
CA GLU A 116 12.07 8.20 11.97
C GLU A 116 13.00 7.46 11.01
N ALA A 117 14.05 6.88 11.56
CA ALA A 117 14.96 6.00 10.85
C ALA A 117 14.50 4.55 10.99
N VAL A 118 14.25 3.86 9.89
CA VAL A 118 13.78 2.47 9.85
C VAL A 118 14.68 1.64 8.95
N ARG A 119 15.18 0.52 9.46
CA ARG A 119 15.87 -0.51 8.66
C ARG A 119 14.98 -1.76 8.67
N ASP A 120 14.23 -1.99 7.58
CA ASP A 120 13.25 -3.07 7.49
C ASP A 120 13.77 -4.25 6.65
N PRO A 121 14.25 -5.34 7.28
CA PRO A 121 14.75 -6.51 6.56
C PRO A 121 13.63 -7.36 5.95
N PHE A 122 12.37 -7.15 6.36
CA PHE A 122 11.23 -7.97 5.95
C PHE A 122 10.46 -7.40 4.76
N LEU A 123 10.79 -6.18 4.34
CA LEU A 123 10.19 -5.53 3.17
C LEU A 123 10.22 -6.41 1.89
N PRO A 124 11.29 -7.14 1.55
CA PRO A 124 11.29 -8.04 0.40
C PRO A 124 10.26 -9.17 0.52
N MET A 125 10.13 -9.76 1.72
CA MET A 125 9.15 -10.83 1.97
C MET A 125 7.72 -10.30 1.86
N ALA A 126 7.43 -9.13 2.44
CA ALA A 126 6.14 -8.47 2.31
C ALA A 126 5.83 -8.10 0.84
N SER A 127 6.83 -7.67 0.08
CA SER A 127 6.68 -7.36 -1.35
C SER A 127 6.35 -8.61 -2.17
N LEU A 128 7.06 -9.73 -1.92
CA LEU A 128 6.76 -11.01 -2.54
C LEU A 128 5.36 -11.50 -2.18
N ALA A 129 4.95 -11.36 -0.93
CA ALA A 129 3.59 -11.69 -0.48
C ALA A 129 2.55 -10.93 -1.31
N GLY A 130 2.71 -9.61 -1.46
CA GLY A 130 1.84 -8.78 -2.30
C GLY A 130 1.80 -9.25 -3.75
N MET A 131 2.95 -9.55 -4.36
CA MET A 131 3.02 -10.07 -5.74
C MET A 131 2.27 -11.39 -5.91
N PHE A 132 2.42 -12.33 -4.97
CA PHE A 132 1.72 -13.62 -5.03
C PHE A 132 0.21 -13.49 -4.82
N LEU A 133 -0.23 -12.59 -3.93
CA LEU A 133 -1.66 -12.27 -3.75
C LEU A 133 -2.26 -11.69 -5.04
N LEU A 134 -1.56 -10.75 -5.68
CA LEU A 134 -1.99 -10.17 -6.97
C LEU A 134 -2.03 -11.21 -8.08
N LEU A 135 -1.00 -12.04 -8.19
CA LEU A 135 -0.95 -13.10 -9.20
C LEU A 135 -2.08 -14.11 -8.99
N GLY A 136 -2.29 -14.58 -7.75
CA GLY A 136 -3.35 -15.51 -7.40
C GLY A 136 -4.74 -14.97 -7.74
N SER A 137 -5.03 -13.73 -7.34
CA SER A 137 -6.31 -13.07 -7.62
C SER A 137 -6.51 -12.78 -9.11
N ALA A 138 -5.46 -12.38 -9.84
CA ALA A 138 -5.52 -12.16 -11.29
C ALA A 138 -5.82 -13.46 -12.05
N MET A 139 -5.21 -14.57 -11.65
CA MET A 139 -5.51 -15.89 -12.23
C MET A 139 -6.95 -16.33 -11.99
N MET A 140 -7.57 -15.93 -10.88
CA MET A 140 -9.00 -16.16 -10.63
C MET A 140 -9.89 -15.32 -11.54
N CYS A 141 -9.41 -14.15 -11.98
CA CYS A 141 -10.07 -13.28 -12.95
C CYS A 141 -9.93 -13.77 -14.41
N ARG A 142 -9.08 -14.76 -14.70
CA ARG A 142 -8.81 -15.26 -16.07
C ARG A 142 -10.07 -15.59 -16.87
N GLY A 143 -11.12 -16.11 -16.23
CA GLY A 143 -12.40 -16.41 -16.89
C GLY A 143 -13.16 -15.17 -17.41
N CYS A 144 -12.94 -13.99 -16.83
CA CYS A 144 -13.57 -12.73 -17.26
C CYS A 144 -12.94 -12.16 -18.54
N PHE A 145 -11.67 -12.48 -18.81
CA PHE A 145 -10.91 -11.94 -19.96
C PHE A 145 -10.67 -12.98 -21.07
N VAL A 146 -10.67 -14.28 -20.74
CA VAL A 146 -10.37 -15.36 -21.70
C VAL A 146 -11.60 -15.84 -22.49
N SER A 147 -12.82 -15.54 -22.03
CA SER A 147 -14.06 -15.97 -22.74
C SER A 147 -14.22 -15.37 -24.14
N GLY A 148 -13.40 -14.39 -24.54
CA GLY A 148 -13.37 -13.84 -25.89
C GLY A 148 -12.27 -14.36 -26.82
N PHE A 149 -11.26 -15.11 -26.33
CA PHE A 149 -10.04 -15.36 -27.14
C PHE A 149 -9.43 -16.77 -27.01
N GLY A 150 -10.06 -17.66 -26.25
CA GLY A 150 -9.54 -18.98 -25.87
C GLY A 150 -9.44 -20.05 -26.96
N LYS A 151 -9.14 -19.72 -28.23
CA LYS A 151 -8.88 -20.72 -29.27
C LYS A 151 -7.50 -20.72 -29.91
N ARG A 152 -6.58 -19.79 -29.61
CA ARG A 152 -5.40 -19.64 -30.49
C ARG A 152 -4.00 -19.40 -29.91
N VAL A 153 -3.73 -19.63 -28.63
CA VAL A 153 -2.34 -19.48 -28.12
C VAL A 153 -1.89 -20.66 -27.27
N GLY A 154 -1.07 -21.53 -27.90
CA GLY A 154 0.01 -22.33 -27.31
C GLY A 154 -0.28 -23.03 -25.98
N MET A 155 -1.03 -24.13 -26.02
CA MET A 155 -1.06 -25.11 -24.94
C MET A 155 -0.12 -26.25 -25.29
N GLU A 156 0.96 -26.45 -24.52
CA GLU A 156 1.78 -27.66 -24.60
C GLU A 156 1.28 -28.64 -23.53
N GLY A 157 0.76 -29.80 -23.97
CA GLY A 157 0.33 -30.87 -23.05
C GLY A 157 -0.74 -30.46 -22.01
N GLY A 158 -1.58 -29.47 -22.32
CA GLY A 158 -2.62 -29.00 -21.40
C GLY A 158 -2.15 -27.97 -20.36
N ARG A 159 -0.87 -27.58 -20.35
CA ARG A 159 -0.34 -26.50 -19.50
C ARG A 159 0.05 -25.28 -20.35
N PRO A 160 -0.17 -24.06 -19.86
CA PRO A 160 0.27 -22.85 -20.57
C PRO A 160 1.79 -22.79 -20.57
N SER A 161 2.40 -22.55 -21.74
CA SER A 161 3.84 -22.33 -21.85
C SER A 161 4.29 -21.06 -21.10
N SER A 162 5.57 -20.96 -20.77
CA SER A 162 6.15 -19.76 -20.13
C SER A 162 5.87 -18.48 -20.92
N VAL A 163 5.83 -18.58 -22.25
CA VAL A 163 5.49 -17.49 -23.16
C VAL A 163 4.01 -17.07 -23.00
N ALA A 164 3.09 -18.04 -22.90
CA ALA A 164 1.67 -17.74 -22.67
C ALA A 164 1.44 -17.07 -21.30
N LEU A 165 2.23 -17.41 -20.28
CA LEU A 165 2.21 -16.75 -18.96
C LEU A 165 2.74 -15.32 -19.05
N MET A 166 3.87 -15.08 -19.74
CA MET A 166 4.43 -13.74 -19.93
C MET A 166 3.49 -12.83 -20.72
N VAL A 167 2.91 -13.32 -21.81
CA VAL A 167 1.91 -12.58 -22.62
C VAL A 167 0.66 -12.30 -21.79
N GLY A 168 0.20 -13.26 -20.98
CA GLY A 168 -0.91 -13.05 -20.04
C GLY A 168 -0.61 -11.95 -19.02
N PHE A 169 0.60 -11.94 -18.45
CA PHE A 169 1.06 -10.93 -17.51
C PHE A 169 1.18 -9.54 -18.15
N ALA A 170 1.78 -9.44 -19.35
CA ALA A 170 1.92 -8.17 -20.06
C ALA A 170 0.56 -7.54 -20.42
N ARG A 171 -0.39 -8.36 -20.88
CA ARG A 171 -1.75 -7.90 -21.20
C ARG A 171 -2.52 -7.50 -19.95
N PHE A 172 -2.31 -8.21 -18.85
CA PHE A 172 -2.84 -7.86 -17.55
C PHE A 172 -2.26 -6.52 -17.04
N ALA A 173 -0.94 -6.32 -17.15
CA ALA A 173 -0.30 -5.05 -16.81
C ALA A 173 -0.85 -3.88 -17.66
N ALA A 174 -1.11 -4.13 -18.94
CA ALA A 174 -1.76 -3.16 -19.82
C ALA A 174 -3.22 -2.88 -19.40
N ALA A 175 -4.01 -3.92 -19.09
CA ALA A 175 -5.38 -3.75 -18.58
C ALA A 175 -5.40 -3.00 -17.24
N MET A 176 -4.39 -3.21 -16.39
CA MET A 176 -4.19 -2.45 -15.15
C MET A 176 -3.92 -0.98 -15.45
N ALA A 177 -3.00 -0.68 -16.37
CA ALA A 177 -2.74 0.69 -16.79
C ALA A 177 -4.02 1.37 -17.33
N VAL A 178 -4.86 0.67 -18.09
CA VAL A 178 -6.13 1.21 -18.62
C VAL A 178 -7.11 1.59 -17.51
N VAL A 179 -7.12 0.87 -16.37
CA VAL A 179 -8.01 1.19 -15.25
C VAL A 179 -7.39 2.24 -14.32
N THR A 180 -6.10 2.12 -14.00
CA THR A 180 -5.45 2.95 -12.97
C THR A 180 -4.95 4.28 -13.52
N LEU A 181 -4.55 4.36 -14.79
CA LEU A 181 -4.00 5.59 -15.38
C LEU A 181 -5.06 6.69 -15.56
N PRO A 182 -6.30 6.42 -16.05
CA PRO A 182 -7.34 7.45 -16.12
C PRO A 182 -7.75 7.95 -14.74
N LEU A 183 -7.83 7.04 -13.74
CA LEU A 183 -8.06 7.43 -12.35
C LEU A 183 -6.95 8.35 -11.85
N TRP A 184 -5.68 8.00 -12.09
CA TRP A 184 -4.52 8.81 -11.73
C TRP A 184 -4.55 10.21 -12.35
N ILE A 185 -4.92 10.32 -13.64
CA ILE A 185 -5.09 11.61 -14.34
C ILE A 185 -6.27 12.39 -13.76
N ALA A 186 -7.43 11.76 -13.60
CA ALA A 186 -8.64 12.38 -13.04
C ALA A 186 -8.41 12.90 -11.62
N GLY A 187 -7.71 12.14 -10.77
CA GLY A 187 -7.35 12.57 -9.41
C GLY A 187 -6.45 13.81 -9.39
N ARG A 188 -5.53 13.95 -10.36
CA ARG A 188 -4.72 15.17 -10.49
C ARG A 188 -5.52 16.39 -10.98
N VAL A 189 -6.54 16.16 -11.81
CA VAL A 189 -7.29 17.25 -12.48
C VAL A 189 -8.50 17.71 -11.67
N LEU A 190 -9.22 16.79 -11.02
CA LEU A 190 -10.60 17.05 -10.58
C LEU A 190 -10.79 17.30 -9.08
N LEU A 191 -9.91 16.84 -8.18
CA LEU A 191 -10.40 16.59 -6.81
C LEU A 191 -9.70 17.19 -5.60
N VAL A 192 -8.46 17.72 -5.62
CA VAL A 192 -7.96 18.25 -4.34
C VAL A 192 -6.90 19.34 -4.45
N LYS A 193 -7.31 20.57 -4.15
CA LYS A 193 -6.39 21.71 -4.10
C LYS A 193 -5.64 21.82 -2.78
N GLU A 194 -6.15 21.21 -1.69
CA GLU A 194 -5.52 21.31 -0.37
C GLU A 194 -5.62 20.00 0.42
N LEU A 195 -4.59 19.16 0.25
CA LEU A 195 -4.47 17.86 0.93
C LEU A 195 -3.46 17.91 2.06
N VAL A 196 -3.74 17.15 3.12
CA VAL A 196 -2.69 16.81 4.09
C VAL A 196 -1.57 16.03 3.40
N PRO A 197 -0.33 16.09 3.91
CA PRO A 197 0.84 15.59 3.20
C PRO A 197 0.75 14.13 2.75
N ALA A 198 0.29 13.22 3.61
CA ALA A 198 0.17 11.80 3.29
C ALA A 198 -0.73 11.52 2.08
N LEU A 199 -1.76 12.35 1.88
CA LEU A 199 -2.73 12.19 0.80
C LEU A 199 -2.21 12.74 -0.56
N GLN A 200 -1.09 13.45 -0.58
CA GLN A 200 -0.48 13.95 -1.83
C GLN A 200 0.29 12.85 -2.59
N SER A 201 0.35 11.62 -2.05
CA SER A 201 1.05 10.50 -2.67
C SER A 201 0.43 10.09 -4.01
N PRO A 202 1.24 9.81 -5.05
CA PRO A 202 0.73 9.31 -6.34
C PRO A 202 0.05 7.95 -6.25
N LEU A 203 0.26 7.20 -5.15
CA LEU A 203 -0.38 5.89 -4.92
C LEU A 203 -1.79 6.00 -4.35
N LEU A 204 -2.18 7.13 -3.78
CA LEU A 204 -3.48 7.30 -3.15
C LEU A 204 -4.62 7.10 -4.17
N VAL A 205 -4.52 7.79 -5.31
CA VAL A 205 -5.57 7.77 -6.34
C VAL A 205 -5.80 6.37 -6.91
N PRO A 206 -4.77 5.61 -7.37
CA PRO A 206 -4.99 4.25 -7.85
C PRO A 206 -5.44 3.30 -6.73
N HIS A 207 -4.98 3.50 -5.48
CA HIS A 207 -5.43 2.72 -4.33
C HIS A 207 -6.95 2.89 -4.06
N VAL A 208 -7.40 4.13 -3.87
CA VAL A 208 -8.80 4.45 -3.58
C VAL A 208 -9.69 4.13 -4.77
N GLY A 209 -9.26 4.48 -5.98
CA GLY A 209 -10.01 4.19 -7.20
C GLY A 209 -10.23 2.69 -7.42
N ALA A 210 -9.21 1.85 -7.15
CA ALA A 210 -9.36 0.40 -7.21
C ALA A 210 -10.39 -0.11 -6.18
N TYR A 211 -10.39 0.42 -4.94
CA TYR A 211 -11.41 0.07 -3.95
C TYR A 211 -12.82 0.48 -4.36
N ILE A 212 -13.01 1.69 -4.88
CA ILE A 212 -14.34 2.17 -5.30
C ILE A 212 -14.94 1.25 -6.36
N ILE A 213 -14.18 0.94 -7.41
CA ILE A 213 -14.63 0.06 -8.50
C ILE A 213 -14.88 -1.36 -7.97
N SER A 214 -13.96 -1.88 -7.17
CA SER A 214 -14.09 -3.18 -6.51
C SER A 214 -15.38 -3.29 -5.70
N TYR A 215 -15.62 -2.33 -4.81
CA TYR A 215 -16.78 -2.30 -3.92
C TYR A 215 -18.08 -2.23 -4.70
N ALA A 216 -18.16 -1.38 -5.74
CA ALA A 216 -19.33 -1.32 -6.60
C ALA A 216 -19.65 -2.70 -7.20
N ILE A 217 -18.67 -3.34 -7.86
CA ILE A 217 -18.85 -4.67 -8.47
C ILE A 217 -19.33 -5.70 -7.44
N LEU A 218 -18.73 -5.73 -6.26
CA LEU A 218 -19.02 -6.74 -5.23
C LEU A 218 -20.37 -6.51 -4.54
N ILE A 219 -20.75 -5.25 -4.32
CA ILE A 219 -22.08 -4.90 -3.81
C ILE A 219 -23.16 -5.29 -4.82
N PHE A 220 -23.02 -4.90 -6.10
CA PHE A 220 -23.98 -5.31 -7.14
C PHE A 220 -24.09 -6.84 -7.25
N ALA A 221 -22.97 -7.55 -7.16
CA ALA A 221 -22.96 -9.00 -7.16
C ALA A 221 -23.71 -9.63 -5.98
N ALA A 222 -23.71 -8.98 -4.80
CA ALA A 222 -24.48 -9.45 -3.65
C ALA A 222 -26.01 -9.38 -3.86
N PHE A 223 -26.46 -8.46 -4.73
CA PHE A 223 -27.85 -8.36 -5.20
C PHE A 223 -28.13 -9.23 -6.44
N GLY A 224 -27.19 -10.07 -6.87
CA GLY A 224 -27.34 -10.96 -8.02
C GLY A 224 -26.98 -10.32 -9.37
N ILE A 225 -26.60 -9.04 -9.39
CA ILE A 225 -26.25 -8.32 -10.62
C ILE A 225 -24.76 -8.54 -10.91
N GLY A 226 -24.44 -9.12 -12.06
CA GLY A 226 -23.04 -9.24 -12.48
C GLY A 226 -22.20 -10.18 -11.62
N VAL A 227 -22.77 -11.22 -11.00
CA VAL A 227 -22.05 -12.21 -10.16
C VAL A 227 -20.82 -12.81 -10.85
N ARG A 228 -20.83 -12.91 -12.19
CA ARG A 228 -19.68 -13.33 -12.99
C ARG A 228 -18.44 -12.43 -12.84
N LEU A 229 -18.62 -11.17 -12.41
CA LEU A 229 -17.58 -10.16 -12.21
C LEU A 229 -16.96 -10.19 -10.81
N VAL A 230 -17.45 -11.03 -9.89
CA VAL A 230 -16.86 -11.17 -8.54
C VAL A 230 -15.35 -11.43 -8.56
N PRO A 231 -14.79 -12.26 -9.48
CA PRO A 231 -13.33 -12.39 -9.61
C PRO A 231 -12.60 -11.08 -9.95
N LEU A 232 -13.21 -10.22 -10.78
CA LEU A 232 -12.66 -8.90 -11.10
C LEU A 232 -12.71 -7.97 -9.88
N GLY A 233 -13.85 -7.93 -9.18
CA GLY A 233 -13.99 -7.16 -7.93
C GLY A 233 -12.95 -7.58 -6.89
N PHE A 234 -12.81 -8.88 -6.64
CA PHE A 234 -11.81 -9.39 -5.69
C PHE A 234 -10.35 -9.12 -6.10
N PHE A 235 -10.07 -9.18 -7.41
CA PHE A 235 -8.76 -8.79 -7.91
C PHE A 235 -8.47 -7.30 -7.64
N LEU A 236 -9.41 -6.40 -7.96
CA LEU A 236 -9.27 -4.96 -7.67
C LEU A 236 -9.17 -4.66 -6.17
N MET A 237 -9.91 -5.40 -5.33
CA MET A 237 -9.77 -5.38 -3.88
C MET A 237 -8.34 -5.73 -3.44
N THR A 238 -7.77 -6.79 -4.02
CA THR A 238 -6.40 -7.24 -3.71
C THR A 238 -5.37 -6.22 -4.16
N LEU A 239 -5.57 -5.62 -5.35
CA LEU A 239 -4.76 -4.50 -5.84
C LEU A 239 -4.79 -3.32 -4.89
N ALA A 240 -5.98 -2.91 -4.45
CA ALA A 240 -6.13 -1.83 -3.51
C ALA A 240 -5.42 -2.13 -2.19
N LEU A 241 -5.58 -3.34 -1.63
CA LEU A 241 -4.89 -3.75 -0.39
C LEU A 241 -3.36 -3.65 -0.51
N VAL A 242 -2.78 -4.16 -1.60
CA VAL A 242 -1.32 -4.09 -1.84
C VAL A 242 -0.84 -2.66 -2.08
N LEU A 243 -1.58 -1.86 -2.86
CA LEU A 243 -1.25 -0.44 -3.05
C LEU A 243 -1.33 0.36 -1.75
N GLY A 244 -2.28 0.01 -0.87
CA GLY A 244 -2.42 0.63 0.45
C GLY A 244 -1.22 0.33 1.35
N ALA A 245 -0.79 -0.93 1.40
CA ALA A 245 0.41 -1.33 2.13
C ALA A 245 1.68 -0.63 1.61
N LEU A 246 1.82 -0.49 0.29
CA LEU A 246 2.94 0.25 -0.32
C LEU A 246 2.88 1.75 -0.01
N TRP A 247 1.69 2.35 -0.07
CA TRP A 247 1.48 3.74 0.30
C TRP A 247 1.85 3.99 1.76
N GLY A 248 1.39 3.14 2.68
CA GLY A 248 1.76 3.24 4.09
C GLY A 248 3.28 3.15 4.31
N LYS A 249 3.95 2.25 3.57
CA LYS A 249 5.41 2.11 3.65
C LYS A 249 6.13 3.39 3.25
N ILE A 250 5.63 4.09 2.24
CA ILE A 250 6.22 5.35 1.73
C ILE A 250 5.96 6.52 2.67
N CYS A 251 4.78 6.59 3.29
CA CYS A 251 4.41 7.70 4.17
C CYS A 251 5.02 7.58 5.56
N TRP A 252 4.96 6.39 6.16
CA TRP A 252 5.22 6.18 7.60
C TRP A 252 6.25 5.09 7.89
N GLY A 253 6.92 4.56 6.86
CA GLY A 253 7.93 3.52 7.04
C GLY A 253 7.41 2.14 7.41
N ASP A 254 6.09 1.97 7.50
CA ASP A 254 5.43 0.70 7.77
C ASP A 254 4.43 0.33 6.70
N TRP A 255 4.47 -0.91 6.23
CA TRP A 255 3.51 -1.45 5.28
C TRP A 255 2.21 -1.97 5.92
N TRP A 256 2.17 -2.04 7.26
CA TRP A 256 1.02 -2.47 8.06
C TRP A 256 1.22 -2.09 9.54
N GLN A 257 0.21 -1.51 10.17
CA GLN A 257 0.25 -0.98 11.53
C GLN A 257 -0.96 -1.37 12.40
N TYR A 258 -1.80 -2.31 11.95
CA TYR A 258 -2.96 -2.78 12.70
C TYR A 258 -3.98 -1.67 13.00
N ASP A 259 -4.01 -0.63 12.18
CA ASP A 259 -5.01 0.42 12.36
C ASP A 259 -6.41 -0.10 11.98
N PRO A 260 -7.49 0.50 12.50
CA PRO A 260 -8.83 0.00 12.22
C PRO A 260 -9.14 -0.09 10.72
N LYS A 261 -8.70 0.87 9.89
CA LYS A 261 -9.00 0.83 8.46
C LYS A 261 -8.30 -0.33 7.75
N GLU A 262 -7.04 -0.60 8.08
CA GLU A 262 -6.28 -1.76 7.63
C GLU A 262 -6.95 -3.07 8.08
N MET A 263 -7.30 -3.20 9.36
CA MET A 263 -7.96 -4.40 9.90
C MET A 263 -9.28 -4.71 9.20
N TRP A 264 -10.12 -3.69 9.01
CA TRP A 264 -11.42 -3.85 8.35
C TRP A 264 -11.28 -4.13 6.85
N SER A 265 -10.27 -3.55 6.20
CA SER A 265 -9.94 -3.89 4.81
C SER A 265 -9.50 -5.35 4.67
N LEU A 266 -8.68 -5.87 5.59
CA LEU A 266 -8.26 -7.27 5.62
C LEU A 266 -9.43 -8.20 5.93
N ALA A 267 -10.28 -7.86 6.91
CA ALA A 267 -11.45 -8.66 7.25
C ALA A 267 -12.45 -8.77 6.09
N THR A 268 -12.66 -7.67 5.37
CA THR A 268 -13.46 -7.64 4.13
C THR A 268 -12.82 -8.52 3.06
N TRP A 269 -11.50 -8.39 2.85
CA TRP A 269 -10.76 -9.23 1.90
C TRP A 269 -10.88 -10.73 2.23
N LEU A 270 -10.71 -11.11 3.50
CA LEU A 270 -10.84 -12.49 3.98
C LEU A 270 -12.25 -13.05 3.75
N THR A 271 -13.29 -12.23 3.92
CA THR A 271 -14.68 -12.60 3.62
C THR A 271 -14.86 -12.97 2.15
N PHE A 272 -14.31 -12.17 1.23
CA PHE A 272 -14.36 -12.51 -0.21
C PHE A 272 -13.42 -13.66 -0.58
N ALA A 273 -12.29 -13.85 0.11
CA ALA A 273 -11.48 -15.07 -0.04
C ALA A 273 -12.28 -16.32 0.38
N ALA A 274 -13.04 -16.24 1.48
CA ALA A 274 -13.95 -17.30 1.93
C ALA A 274 -15.07 -17.56 0.92
N TYR A 275 -15.61 -16.54 0.25
CA TYR A 275 -16.54 -16.73 -0.87
C TYR A 275 -15.96 -17.69 -1.94
N PHE A 276 -14.70 -17.51 -2.34
CA PHE A 276 -14.07 -18.40 -3.32
C PHE A 276 -13.74 -19.78 -2.77
N HIS A 277 -13.51 -19.89 -1.47
CA HIS A 277 -13.38 -21.18 -0.79
C HIS A 277 -14.69 -21.98 -0.88
N PHE A 278 -15.81 -21.34 -0.55
CA PHE A 278 -17.13 -21.94 -0.51
C PHE A 278 -17.93 -21.84 -1.82
N ARG A 279 -17.33 -21.39 -2.92
CA ARG A 279 -18.02 -21.15 -4.20
C ARG A 279 -18.81 -22.35 -4.75
N LYS A 280 -18.41 -23.58 -4.41
CA LYS A 280 -19.13 -24.81 -4.81
C LYS A 280 -20.45 -25.00 -4.03
N SER A 281 -20.57 -24.43 -2.84
CA SER A 281 -21.81 -24.43 -2.07
C SER A 281 -22.66 -23.22 -2.47
N ALA A 282 -23.80 -23.45 -3.11
CA ALA A 282 -24.70 -22.38 -3.56
C ALA A 282 -25.23 -21.55 -2.39
N VAL A 283 -25.53 -22.19 -1.25
CA VAL A 283 -26.00 -21.50 -0.04
C VAL A 283 -24.87 -20.66 0.57
N MET A 284 -23.73 -21.29 0.86
CA MET A 284 -22.64 -20.61 1.58
C MET A 284 -22.03 -19.48 0.74
N SER A 285 -21.86 -19.67 -0.58
CA SER A 285 -21.34 -18.63 -1.46
C SER A 285 -22.23 -17.39 -1.50
N ARG A 286 -23.57 -17.54 -1.53
CA ARG A 286 -24.50 -16.41 -1.43
C ARG A 286 -24.40 -15.69 -0.09
N TRP A 287 -24.29 -16.43 1.01
CA TRP A 287 -24.11 -15.85 2.34
C TRP A 287 -22.82 -15.03 2.42
N MET A 288 -21.69 -15.57 1.94
CA MET A 288 -20.41 -14.85 1.93
C MET A 288 -20.44 -13.58 1.07
N LEU A 289 -21.14 -13.58 -0.07
CA LEU A 289 -21.31 -12.36 -0.89
C LEU A 289 -22.10 -11.28 -0.14
N ARG A 290 -23.24 -11.64 0.46
CA ARG A 290 -24.08 -10.69 1.19
C ARG A 290 -23.38 -10.16 2.44
N PHE A 291 -22.74 -11.04 3.20
CA PHE A 291 -21.94 -10.67 4.36
C PHE A 291 -20.77 -9.76 3.96
N GLY A 292 -20.07 -10.07 2.86
CA GLY A 292 -19.03 -9.21 2.30
C GLY A 292 -19.54 -7.82 1.90
N ALA A 293 -20.72 -7.71 1.32
CA ALA A 293 -21.34 -6.42 1.01
C ALA A 293 -21.66 -5.62 2.28
N VAL A 294 -22.15 -6.26 3.34
CA VAL A 294 -22.36 -5.62 4.65
C VAL A 294 -21.03 -5.13 5.22
N MET A 295 -19.96 -5.93 5.16
CA MET A 295 -18.62 -5.52 5.61
C MET A 295 -18.10 -4.30 4.86
N ILE A 296 -18.32 -4.23 3.53
CA ILE A 296 -17.98 -3.04 2.74
C ILE A 296 -18.75 -1.81 3.23
N ILE A 297 -20.06 -1.93 3.42
CA ILE A 297 -20.91 -0.81 3.88
C ILE A 297 -20.49 -0.33 5.27
N LEU A 298 -20.20 -1.25 6.19
CA LEU A 298 -19.71 -0.93 7.54
C LEU A 298 -18.34 -0.25 7.49
N THR A 299 -17.44 -0.70 6.62
CA THR A 299 -16.12 -0.09 6.45
C THR A 299 -16.25 1.34 5.92
N LEU A 300 -17.12 1.56 4.92
CA LEU A 300 -17.32 2.87 4.30
C LEU A 300 -18.04 3.86 5.23
N THR A 301 -18.95 3.39 6.07
CA THR A 301 -19.77 4.25 6.94
C THR A 301 -19.21 4.30 8.36
N TRP A 302 -19.34 3.21 9.11
CA TRP A 302 -19.01 3.17 10.53
C TRP A 302 -17.51 3.36 10.79
N VAL A 303 -16.64 2.60 10.13
CA VAL A 303 -15.19 2.63 10.42
C VAL A 303 -14.58 3.97 10.02
N ASN A 304 -15.06 4.56 8.92
CA ASN A 304 -14.56 5.84 8.43
C ASN A 304 -15.12 7.08 9.16
N PHE A 305 -16.39 7.06 9.60
CA PHE A 305 -17.05 8.25 10.16
C PHE A 305 -17.33 8.20 11.66
N SER A 306 -17.17 7.06 12.34
CA SER A 306 -17.53 6.94 13.75
C SER A 306 -16.72 7.86 14.69
N ARG A 307 -15.55 8.39 14.26
CA ARG A 307 -14.59 9.18 15.08
C ARG A 307 -14.09 8.48 16.36
N ILE A 308 -14.57 7.27 16.66
CA ILE A 308 -14.17 6.46 17.81
C ILE A 308 -12.76 5.89 17.59
N PHE A 309 -12.39 5.62 16.34
CA PHE A 309 -11.13 5.01 15.96
C PHE A 309 -10.09 6.07 15.62
N LYS A 310 -9.11 6.28 16.52
CA LYS A 310 -7.91 7.07 16.23
C LYS A 310 -6.93 6.22 15.42
N GLY A 311 -6.33 6.78 14.38
CA GLY A 311 -5.33 6.11 13.53
C GLY A 311 -4.75 7.06 12.47
N LEU A 312 -3.67 6.65 11.81
CA LEU A 312 -2.97 7.46 10.79
C LEU A 312 -3.83 7.87 9.60
N HIS A 313 -4.95 7.17 9.41
CA HIS A 313 -5.90 7.43 8.35
C HIS A 313 -7.10 8.29 8.77
N SER A 314 -7.12 8.81 10.00
CA SER A 314 -8.13 9.77 10.46
C SER A 314 -7.61 11.19 10.23
N TYR A 315 -8.14 11.86 9.21
CA TYR A 315 -7.75 13.22 8.81
C TYR A 315 -8.84 14.27 9.10
N VAL A 316 -9.85 13.88 9.89
CA VAL A 316 -11.04 14.68 10.25
C VAL A 316 -11.19 14.70 11.77
#